data_AF-A0A9E0RQ72-F1
#
_entry.id   AF-A0A9E0RQ72-F1
#
_cell.length_a   1.000
_cell.length_b   1.000
_cell.length_c   1.000
_cell.angle_alpha   90.00
_cell.angle_beta   90.00
_cell.angle_gamma   90.00
#
_symmetry.space_group_name_H-M   'P 1'
#
loop_
_entity.id
_entity.type
_entity.pdbx_description
1 polymer ?
#
loop_
_entity_poly.entity_id
_entity_poly.type
_entity_poly.pdbx_seq_one_letter_code
_entity_poly.pdbx_strand_id
1 'polypeptide(L)'
;IQGWSGMRTFGSFPLVDQAWDIPVGTTPFLLLINEQSWQRQPTSVQRAMRRHGGLGIARSSGQAYAAINQQIRVALAETGQPALMAPDTSTQQALVDRSQALHDAWMTASIDRETTYRAAQTFLKRLRAQTSTAPAGSAP
;
A
#
# COMPACT_ATOMS: atom_id res chain seq x y z
N ILE A 1 12.34 6.00 -1.11
CA ILE A 1 10.91 5.79 -1.43
C ILE A 1 10.12 6.04 -0.16
N GLN A 2 9.21 7.01 -0.18
CA GLN A 2 8.37 7.35 0.98
C GLN A 2 6.95 7.63 0.49
N GLY A 3 5.94 7.25 1.27
CA GLY A 3 4.56 7.56 0.94
C GLY A 3 4.19 9.02 1.24
N TRP A 4 3.21 9.56 0.52
CA TRP A 4 2.71 10.94 0.67
C TRP A 4 2.37 11.32 2.12
N SER A 5 1.63 10.45 2.83
CA SER A 5 1.30 10.65 4.25
C SER A 5 2.53 10.68 5.16
N GLY A 6 3.58 9.92 4.84
CA GLY A 6 4.85 9.95 5.55
C GLY A 6 5.56 11.28 5.34
N MET A 7 5.70 11.71 4.09
CA MET A 7 6.34 12.99 3.75
C MET A 7 5.63 14.18 4.42
N ARG A 8 4.29 14.16 4.50
CA ARG A 8 3.54 15.17 5.25
C ARG A 8 3.85 15.11 6.75
N THR A 9 3.77 13.93 7.35
CA THR A 9 3.97 13.72 8.80
C THR A 9 5.35 14.20 9.24
N PHE A 10 6.38 13.97 8.43
CA PHE A 10 7.76 14.37 8.74
C PHE A 10 8.16 15.72 8.14
N GLY A 11 7.22 16.47 7.56
CA GLY A 11 7.49 17.81 7.02
C GLY A 11 8.51 17.83 5.87
N SER A 12 8.56 16.77 5.05
CA SER A 12 9.63 16.58 4.06
C SER A 12 9.33 17.19 2.69
N PHE A 13 8.09 17.63 2.41
CA PHE A 13 7.75 18.24 1.11
C PHE A 13 8.56 19.50 0.78
N PRO A 14 8.81 20.44 1.72
CA PRO A 14 9.64 21.62 1.44
C PRO A 14 11.12 21.30 1.21
N LEU A 15 11.55 20.05 1.43
CA LEU A 15 12.94 19.62 1.29
C LEU A 15 13.24 19.01 -0.08
N VAL A 16 12.26 18.92 -0.96
CA VAL A 16 12.39 18.30 -2.27
C VAL A 16 11.80 19.20 -3.36
N ASP A 17 12.43 19.23 -4.52
CA ASP A 17 11.93 19.99 -5.67
C ASP A 17 10.91 19.22 -6.50
N GLN A 18 11.03 17.89 -6.52
CA GLN A 18 10.22 16.98 -7.33
C GLN A 18 9.75 15.78 -6.52
N ALA A 19 8.53 15.33 -6.78
CA ALA A 19 7.99 14.10 -6.25
C ALA A 19 7.43 13.24 -7.39
N TRP A 20 8.05 12.08 -7.61
CA TRP A 20 7.66 11.13 -8.64
C TRP A 20 6.64 10.11 -8.09
N ASP A 21 5.45 10.09 -8.68
CA ASP A 21 4.38 9.14 -8.37
C ASP A 21 4.61 7.84 -9.17
N ILE A 22 5.35 6.90 -8.58
CA ILE A 22 5.78 5.66 -9.23
C ILE A 22 5.05 4.46 -8.58
N PRO A 23 4.47 3.53 -9.36
CA PRO A 23 3.80 2.34 -8.85
C PRO A 23 4.82 1.27 -8.37
N VAL A 24 5.55 1.57 -7.30
CA VAL A 24 6.60 0.70 -6.72
C VAL A 24 6.08 -0.41 -5.81
N GLY A 25 4.76 -0.60 -5.73
CA GLY A 25 4.12 -1.60 -4.89
C GLY A 25 3.53 -1.02 -3.60
N THR A 26 3.64 -1.76 -2.49
CA THR A 26 3.02 -1.40 -1.21
C THR A 26 4.00 -1.58 -0.05
N THR A 27 3.97 -0.66 0.91
CA THR A 27 4.64 -0.84 2.22
C THR A 27 3.63 -1.42 3.21
N PRO A 28 3.78 -2.70 3.64
CA PRO A 28 2.82 -3.30 4.57
C PRO A 28 3.08 -2.87 6.01
N PHE A 29 2.00 -2.75 6.78
CA PHE A 29 2.05 -2.63 8.24
C PHE A 29 1.43 -3.87 8.87
N LEU A 30 2.06 -4.39 9.91
CA LEU A 30 1.59 -5.53 10.67
C LEU A 30 1.16 -5.05 12.06
N LEU A 31 -0.11 -5.26 12.39
CA LEU A 31 -0.62 -5.05 13.75
C LEU A 31 -0.55 -6.39 14.47
N LEU A 32 0.46 -6.53 15.33
CA LEU A 32 0.77 -7.78 16.03
C LEU A 32 0.57 -7.63 17.53
N ILE A 33 0.21 -8.73 18.17
CA ILE A 33 0.21 -8.87 19.62
C ILE A 33 1.16 -10.00 20.00
N ASN A 34 1.90 -9.82 21.09
CA ASN A 34 2.72 -10.89 21.65
C ASN A 34 1.86 -12.11 22.00
N GLU A 35 2.31 -13.30 21.62
CA GLU A 35 1.50 -14.53 21.73
C GLU A 35 1.11 -14.88 23.17
N GLN A 36 2.05 -14.80 24.12
CA GLN A 36 1.74 -15.07 25.53
C GLN A 36 0.72 -14.07 26.08
N SER A 37 0.85 -12.80 25.67
CA SER A 37 -0.09 -11.75 26.04
C SER A 37 -1.48 -11.97 25.44
N TRP A 38 -1.54 -12.49 24.21
CA TRP A 38 -2.78 -12.90 23.54
C TRP A 38 -3.47 -14.06 24.27
N GLN A 39 -2.72 -15.12 24.59
CA GLN A 39 -3.25 -16.31 25.26
C GLN A 39 -3.82 -15.99 26.65
N ARG A 40 -3.26 -15.00 27.35
CA ARG A 40 -3.76 -14.52 28.64
C ARG A 40 -5.02 -13.65 28.55
N GLN A 41 -5.41 -13.18 27.36
CA GLN A 41 -6.60 -12.34 27.23
C GLN A 41 -7.87 -13.15 27.52
N PRO A 42 -8.87 -12.57 28.21
CA PRO A 42 -10.18 -13.18 28.35
C PRO A 42 -10.79 -13.52 26.98
N THR A 43 -11.59 -14.59 26.90
CA THR A 43 -12.24 -15.01 25.64
C THR A 43 -13.10 -13.91 25.02
N SER A 44 -13.73 -13.05 25.83
CA SER A 44 -14.48 -11.89 25.35
C SER A 44 -13.59 -10.90 24.59
N VAL A 45 -12.39 -10.61 25.10
CA VAL A 45 -11.41 -9.74 24.48
C VAL A 45 -10.85 -10.36 23.20
N GLN A 46 -10.47 -11.64 23.24
CA GLN A 46 -9.98 -12.33 22.04
C GLN A 46 -11.02 -12.31 20.91
N ARG A 47 -12.29 -12.54 21.24
CA ARG A 47 -13.39 -12.47 20.26
C ARG A 47 -13.57 -11.07 19.70
N ALA A 48 -13.52 -10.03 20.54
CA ALA A 48 -13.58 -8.65 20.08
C ALA A 48 -12.41 -8.30 19.14
N MET A 49 -11.18 -8.66 19.51
CA MET A 49 -9.99 -8.44 18.69
C MET A 49 -10.05 -9.20 17.36
N ARG A 50 -10.52 -10.46 17.34
CA ARG A 50 -10.71 -11.19 16.08
C ARG A 50 -11.80 -10.57 15.20
N ARG A 51 -12.88 -10.05 15.80
CA ARG A 51 -13.97 -9.37 15.08
C ARG A 51 -13.49 -8.10 14.37
N HIS A 52 -12.61 -7.34 15.02
CA HIS A 52 -12.10 -6.07 14.49
C HIS A 52 -10.75 -6.20 13.78
N GLY A 53 -10.04 -7.31 13.93
CA GLY A 53 -8.77 -7.59 13.26
C GLY A 53 -8.91 -8.09 11.82
N GLY A 54 -7.80 -8.57 11.26
CA GLY A 54 -7.77 -9.20 9.94
C GLY A 54 -8.23 -8.26 8.81
N LEU A 55 -9.06 -8.79 7.91
CA LEU A 55 -9.45 -8.09 6.67
C LEU A 55 -10.26 -6.80 6.93
N GLY A 56 -11.03 -6.76 8.02
CA GLY A 56 -11.85 -5.59 8.37
C GLY A 56 -11.00 -4.35 8.58
N ILE A 57 -10.07 -4.41 9.55
CA ILE A 57 -9.13 -3.31 9.81
C ILE A 57 -8.18 -3.06 8.64
N ALA A 58 -7.75 -4.10 7.92
CA ALA A 58 -6.89 -3.92 6.75
C ALA A 58 -7.59 -3.07 5.67
N ARG A 59 -8.88 -3.32 5.41
CA ARG A 59 -9.69 -2.53 4.46
C ARG A 59 -9.90 -1.10 4.95
N SER A 60 -10.37 -0.92 6.19
CA SER A 60 -10.65 0.42 6.72
C SER A 60 -9.39 1.28 6.78
N SER A 61 -8.28 0.72 7.22
CA SER A 61 -7.00 1.44 7.27
C SER A 61 -6.47 1.76 5.86
N GLY A 62 -6.57 0.81 4.92
CA GLY A 62 -6.20 1.06 3.52
C GLY A 62 -7.03 2.19 2.88
N GLN A 63 -8.33 2.23 3.14
CA GLN A 63 -9.21 3.31 2.69
C GLN A 63 -8.85 4.66 3.32
N ALA A 64 -8.53 4.69 4.62
CA ALA A 64 -8.08 5.91 5.30
C ALA A 64 -6.77 6.45 4.68
N TYR A 65 -5.80 5.56 4.39
CA TYR A 65 -4.56 5.95 3.70
C TYR A 65 -4.81 6.43 2.27
N ALA A 66 -5.73 5.81 1.54
CA ALA A 66 -6.09 6.27 0.20
C ALA A 66 -6.71 7.67 0.24
N ALA A 67 -7.66 7.91 1.14
CA ALA A 67 -8.33 9.20 1.30
C ALA A 67 -7.34 10.31 1.68
N ILE A 68 -6.45 10.06 2.65
CA ILE A 68 -5.49 11.08 3.08
C ILE A 68 -4.44 11.37 2.00
N ASN A 69 -3.98 10.35 1.26
CA ASN A 69 -3.05 10.54 0.16
C ASN A 69 -3.68 11.38 -0.96
N GLN A 70 -4.97 11.18 -1.26
CA GLN A 70 -5.67 12.01 -2.25
C GLN A 70 -5.76 13.47 -1.81
N GLN A 71 -6.11 13.73 -0.55
CA GLN A 71 -6.15 15.09 -0.01
C GLN A 71 -4.78 15.78 -0.10
N ILE A 72 -3.70 15.05 0.20
CA ILE A 72 -2.33 15.57 0.09
C ILE A 72 -2.01 15.94 -1.36
N ARG A 73 -2.30 15.06 -2.32
CA ARG A 73 -2.02 15.31 -3.74
C ARG A 73 -2.75 16.54 -4.26
N VAL A 74 -4.01 16.72 -3.88
CA VAL A 74 -4.81 17.92 -4.23
C VAL A 74 -4.14 19.19 -3.65
N ALA A 75 -3.79 19.18 -2.37
CA ALA A 75 -3.17 20.33 -1.73
C ALA A 75 -1.79 20.68 -2.35
N LEU A 76 -0.98 19.68 -2.70
CA LEU A 76 0.32 19.91 -3.35
C LEU A 76 0.17 20.43 -4.79
N ALA A 77 -0.86 20.00 -5.51
CA ALA A 77 -1.17 20.54 -6.83
C ALA A 77 -1.56 22.02 -6.76
N GLU A 78 -2.27 22.44 -5.72
CA GLU A 78 -2.63 23.85 -5.48
C GLU A 78 -1.42 24.72 -5.14
N THR A 79 -0.45 24.20 -4.38
CA THR A 79 0.77 24.94 -4.04
C THR A 79 1.82 24.94 -5.16
N GLY A 80 1.76 23.96 -6.07
CA GLY A 80 2.76 23.75 -7.11
C GLY A 80 4.13 23.29 -6.58
N GLN A 81 4.24 22.94 -5.30
CA GLN A 81 5.48 22.54 -4.66
C GLN A 81 5.30 21.33 -3.72
N PRO A 82 6.07 20.23 -3.90
CA PRO A 82 7.02 20.00 -4.99
C PRO A 82 6.34 19.77 -6.35
N ALA A 83 7.11 19.84 -7.44
CA ALA A 83 6.60 19.46 -8.75
C ALA A 83 6.20 17.98 -8.75
N LEU A 84 4.93 17.70 -9.05
CA LEU A 84 4.39 16.35 -9.10
C LEU A 84 4.66 15.75 -10.47
N MET A 85 5.45 14.67 -10.49
CA MET A 85 5.89 13.98 -11.71
C MET A 85 5.22 12.61 -11.78
N ALA A 86 4.88 12.17 -13.00
CA ALA A 86 4.41 10.82 -13.26
C ALA A 86 5.24 10.20 -14.40
N PRO A 87 5.65 8.92 -14.30
CA PRO A 87 6.33 8.24 -15.39
C PRO A 87 5.39 8.04 -16.57
N ASP A 88 5.91 8.20 -17.78
CA ASP A 88 5.21 7.80 -19.01
C ASP A 88 5.07 6.27 -19.11
N THR A 89 4.28 5.80 -20.08
CA THR A 89 3.98 4.37 -20.24
C THR A 89 5.23 3.52 -20.45
N SER A 90 6.21 4.01 -21.21
CA SER A 90 7.46 3.28 -21.48
C SER A 90 8.31 3.17 -20.22
N THR A 91 8.42 4.24 -19.42
CA THR A 91 9.10 4.21 -18.13
C THR A 91 8.39 3.29 -17.14
N GLN A 92 7.06 3.31 -17.10
CA GLN A 92 6.28 2.39 -16.27
C GLN A 92 6.56 0.93 -16.64
N GLN A 93 6.58 0.59 -17.94
CA GLN A 93 6.86 -0.77 -18.37
C GLN A 93 8.30 -1.19 -18.02
N ALA A 94 9.28 -0.30 -18.22
CA ALA A 94 10.67 -0.58 -17.85
C ALA A 94 10.84 -0.84 -16.34
N LEU A 95 10.07 -0.14 -15.50
CA LEU A 95 10.04 -0.38 -14.06
C LEU A 95 9.41 -1.73 -13.70
N VAL A 96 8.33 -2.12 -14.38
CA VAL A 96 7.71 -3.44 -14.23
C VAL A 96 8.71 -4.54 -14.60
N ASP A 97 9.34 -4.44 -15.76
CA ASP A 97 10.30 -5.42 -16.25
C ASP A 97 11.49 -5.53 -15.30
N ARG A 98 12.00 -4.40 -14.80
CA ARG A 98 13.10 -4.37 -13.82
C ARG A 98 12.71 -4.96 -12.48
N SER A 99 11.44 -4.84 -12.07
CA SER A 99 10.93 -5.45 -10.83
C SER A 99 10.76 -6.96 -10.93
N GLN A 100 10.63 -7.52 -12.14
CA GLN A 100 10.43 -8.96 -12.33
C GLN A 100 11.59 -9.77 -11.78
N ALA A 101 12.83 -9.32 -12.01
CA ALA A 101 14.01 -10.00 -11.46
C ALA A 101 14.01 -10.05 -9.91
N LEU A 102 13.46 -9.02 -9.25
CA LEU A 102 13.30 -9.02 -7.79
C LEU A 102 12.24 -10.02 -7.33
N HIS A 103 11.12 -10.12 -8.06
CA HIS A 103 10.09 -11.13 -7.79
C HIS A 103 10.64 -12.55 -7.96
N ASP A 104 11.37 -12.81 -9.04
CA ASP A 104 11.96 -14.12 -9.33
C ASP A 104 13.00 -14.51 -8.27
N ALA A 105 13.88 -13.58 -7.91
CA ALA A 105 14.84 -13.80 -6.83
C ALA A 105 14.15 -14.07 -5.48
N TRP A 106 13.05 -13.38 -5.19
CA TRP A 106 12.30 -13.62 -3.96
C TRP A 106 11.62 -14.99 -3.95
N MET A 107 10.98 -15.38 -5.05
CA MET A 107 10.27 -16.67 -5.17
C MET A 107 11.21 -17.88 -5.07
N THR A 108 12.40 -17.79 -5.65
CA THR A 108 13.38 -18.90 -5.71
C THR A 108 14.17 -19.10 -4.43
N ALA A 109 14.15 -18.13 -3.51
CA ALA A 109 14.93 -18.19 -2.27
C ALA A 109 14.40 -19.18 -1.22
N SER A 110 13.19 -19.74 -1.35
CA SER A 110 12.64 -20.77 -0.46
C SER A 110 11.40 -21.44 -1.06
N ILE A 111 11.16 -22.72 -0.71
CA ILE A 111 10.15 -23.60 -1.31
C ILE A 111 8.70 -23.08 -1.21
N ASP A 112 8.35 -22.32 -0.16
CA ASP A 112 6.97 -21.85 0.06
C ASP A 112 6.67 -20.47 -0.54
N ARG A 113 7.71 -19.75 -1.01
CA ARG A 113 7.57 -18.36 -1.46
C ARG A 113 6.84 -18.26 -2.77
N GLU A 114 7.08 -19.16 -3.72
CA GLU A 114 6.34 -19.17 -4.98
C GLU A 114 4.83 -19.36 -4.75
N THR A 115 4.46 -20.34 -3.91
CA THR A 115 3.05 -20.58 -3.54
C THR A 115 2.42 -19.35 -2.90
N THR A 116 3.14 -18.72 -1.96
CA THR A 116 2.70 -17.49 -1.29
C THR A 116 2.55 -16.33 -2.27
N TYR A 117 3.50 -16.16 -3.18
CA TYR A 117 3.47 -15.12 -4.22
C TYR A 117 2.23 -15.27 -5.10
N ARG A 118 2.00 -16.48 -5.64
CA ARG A 118 0.88 -16.77 -6.54
C ARG A 118 -0.47 -16.59 -5.85
N ALA A 119 -0.57 -16.99 -4.58
CA ALA A 119 -1.75 -16.74 -3.76
C ALA A 119 -1.99 -15.24 -3.56
N ALA A 120 -0.96 -14.47 -3.23
CA ALA A 120 -1.06 -13.02 -3.06
C ALA A 120 -1.48 -12.32 -4.36
N GLN A 121 -0.88 -12.66 -5.50
CA GLN A 121 -1.24 -12.09 -6.81
C GLN A 121 -2.69 -12.40 -7.18
N THR A 122 -3.15 -13.63 -6.93
CA THR A 122 -4.55 -14.03 -7.16
C THR A 122 -5.51 -13.21 -6.28
N PHE A 123 -5.16 -13.03 -5.01
CA PHE A 123 -5.95 -12.22 -4.08
C PHE A 123 -6.00 -10.75 -4.49
N LEU A 124 -4.86 -10.15 -4.86
CA LEU A 124 -4.77 -8.77 -5.34
C LEU A 124 -5.58 -8.56 -6.63
N LYS A 125 -5.53 -9.51 -7.57
CA LYS A 125 -6.34 -9.45 -8.79
C LYS A 125 -7.84 -9.41 -8.48
N ARG A 126 -8.30 -10.24 -7.54
CA ARG A 126 -9.70 -10.24 -7.09
C ARG A 126 -10.09 -8.93 -6.43
N LEU A 127 -9.25 -8.39 -5.55
CA LEU A 127 -9.51 -7.10 -4.90
C LEU A 127 -9.62 -5.97 -5.90
N ARG A 128 -8.70 -5.89 -6.88
CA ARG A 128 -8.72 -4.85 -7.92
C ARG A 128 -9.99 -4.92 -8.76
N ALA A 129 -10.43 -6.12 -9.14
CA ALA A 129 -11.68 -6.31 -9.89
C ALA A 129 -12.93 -5.87 -9.12
N GLN A 130 -12.94 -6.00 -7.79
CA GLN A 130 -14.04 -5.55 -6.93
C GLN A 130 -14.07 -4.02 -6.75
N THR A 131 -12.92 -3.35 -6.85
CA THR A 131 -12.85 -1.88 -6.75
C THR A 131 -13.25 -1.19 -8.06
N SER A 132 -13.02 -1.83 -9.21
CA SER A 132 -13.40 -1.30 -10.54
C SER A 132 -14.91 -1.20 -10.80
N THR A 133 -15.75 -1.72 -9.89
CA THR A 133 -17.22 -1.58 -9.95
C THR A 133 -17.77 -0.47 -9.05
N ALA A 134 -16.92 0.25 -8.30
CA ALA A 134 -17.26 1.51 -7.63
C ALA A 134 -16.99 2.69 -8.58
N PRO A 135 -17.79 3.78 -8.56
CA PRO A 135 -17.64 4.86 -9.53
C PRO A 135 -16.24 5.44 -9.42
N ALA A 136 -15.50 5.37 -10.52
CA ALA A 136 -14.20 6.00 -10.66
C ALA A 136 -14.38 7.50 -10.45
N GLY A 137 -13.94 8.00 -9.29
CA GLY A 137 -13.61 9.41 -9.16
C GLY A 137 -12.47 9.66 -10.14
N SER A 138 -12.82 10.16 -11.31
CA SER A 138 -11.90 10.65 -12.32
C SER A 138 -10.96 11.65 -11.67
N ALA A 139 -9.70 11.28 -11.53
CA ALA A 139 -8.64 12.26 -11.37
C ALA A 139 -8.13 12.59 -12.79
N PRO A 140 -7.98 13.89 -13.13
CA PRO A 140 -7.33 14.32 -14.36
C PRO A 140 -5.85 13.92 -14.41
#